data_AF-A0A7S2RQC4-F1
#
_entry.id   AF-A0A7S2RQC4-F1
#
_cell.length_a   1.000
_cell.length_b   1.000
_cell.length_c   1.000
_cell.angle_alpha   90.00
_cell.angle_beta   90.00
_cell.angle_gamma   90.00
#
_symmetry.space_group_name_H-M   'P 1'
#
loop_
_entity.id
_entity.type
_entity.pdbx_description
1 polymer ?
#
loop_
_entity_poly.entity_id
_entity_poly.type
_entity_poly.pdbx_seq_one_letter_code
_entity_poly.pdbx_strand_id
1 'polypeptide(L)'
;MSHGVCDGFGTCQCAPPFLGKDCSIKDCPDNCNYNGWCSVEYPVSRCVCNPTYFGETCQYTECLNNCSFPNGVCDYATGECKCQRLYSPYNNTRVFRTDWGVEATWEGEDCSWLTAYSAAPASRRPARLGLLLAWPLFMAAVLLLSAFLGKAAPHYELPPVSPELVREAMLARELRIHSVGPGDHTEK
;
A
#
# COMPACT_ATOMS: atom_id res chain seq x y z
N MET A 1 11.23 -24.85 -51.00
CA MET A 1 10.25 -24.04 -51.75
C MET A 1 10.62 -22.59 -51.49
N SER A 2 10.91 -21.82 -52.54
CA SER A 2 11.28 -20.40 -52.42
C SER A 2 10.13 -19.65 -51.77
N HIS A 3 10.34 -19.07 -50.60
CA HIS A 3 9.34 -18.26 -49.89
C HIS A 3 9.19 -16.87 -50.53
N GLY A 4 9.15 -16.83 -51.86
CA GLY A 4 9.21 -15.62 -52.67
C GLY A 4 9.22 -15.92 -54.16
N VAL A 5 9.07 -14.86 -54.95
CA VAL A 5 9.13 -14.90 -56.43
C VAL A 5 10.48 -14.34 -56.87
N CYS A 6 11.25 -15.13 -57.60
CA CYS A 6 12.55 -14.75 -58.11
C CYS A 6 12.50 -14.44 -59.61
N ASP A 7 13.22 -13.41 -60.03
CA ASP A 7 13.47 -13.15 -61.44
C ASP A 7 14.60 -14.06 -61.99
N GLY A 8 14.74 -14.11 -63.32
CA GLY A 8 15.80 -14.87 -63.98
C GLY A 8 17.21 -14.29 -63.80
N PHE A 9 17.35 -13.13 -63.15
CA PHE A 9 18.61 -12.44 -62.88
C PHE A 9 19.12 -12.67 -61.45
N GLY A 10 18.40 -13.47 -60.65
CA GLY A 10 18.80 -13.87 -59.30
C GLY A 10 18.42 -12.86 -58.21
N THR A 11 17.43 -12.01 -58.47
CA THR A 11 16.80 -11.13 -57.47
C THR A 11 15.44 -11.71 -57.08
N CYS A 12 15.22 -11.90 -55.78
CA CYS A 12 13.98 -12.47 -55.25
C CYS A 12 13.20 -11.45 -54.43
N GLN A 13 11.89 -11.39 -54.66
CA GLN A 13 10.95 -10.71 -53.78
C GLN A 13 10.39 -11.72 -52.78
N CYS A 14 10.73 -11.54 -51.51
CA CYS A 14 10.34 -12.47 -50.45
C CYS A 14 8.96 -12.16 -49.89
N ALA A 15 8.17 -13.20 -49.64
CA ALA A 15 6.93 -13.09 -48.89
C ALA A 15 7.26 -12.88 -47.40
N PRO A 16 6.58 -11.98 -46.67
CA PRO A 16 6.78 -11.87 -45.24
C PRO A 16 6.50 -13.19 -44.50
N PRO A 17 7.26 -13.56 -43.46
CA PRO A 17 8.40 -12.85 -42.87
C PRO A 17 9.77 -13.37 -43.40
N PHE A 18 9.89 -13.73 -44.68
CA PHE A 18 11.15 -14.25 -45.23
C PHE A 18 12.02 -13.13 -45.82
N LEU A 19 13.33 -13.29 -45.70
CA LEU A 19 14.37 -12.33 -46.06
C LEU A 19 15.56 -13.05 -46.74
N GLY A 20 16.52 -12.26 -47.20
CA GLY A 20 17.73 -12.74 -47.86
C GLY A 20 17.59 -12.80 -49.38
N LYS A 21 18.71 -13.06 -50.06
CA LYS A 21 18.77 -13.06 -51.53
C LYS A 21 17.89 -14.15 -52.16
N ASP A 22 17.69 -15.25 -51.44
CA ASP A 22 16.98 -16.45 -51.86
C ASP A 22 15.73 -16.73 -51.00
N CYS A 23 15.30 -15.77 -50.16
CA CYS A 23 14.14 -15.90 -49.27
C CYS A 23 14.21 -17.12 -48.34
N SER A 24 15.43 -17.53 -47.97
CA SER A 24 15.69 -18.70 -47.14
C SER A 24 15.79 -18.36 -45.66
N ILE A 25 15.96 -17.08 -45.32
CA ILE A 25 16.09 -16.61 -43.94
C ILE A 25 14.72 -16.20 -43.44
N LYS A 26 14.27 -16.75 -42.32
CA LYS A 26 13.06 -16.29 -41.64
C LYS A 26 13.42 -15.14 -40.70
N ASP A 27 12.69 -14.03 -40.78
CA ASP A 27 12.81 -12.84 -39.93
C ASP A 27 12.27 -13.10 -38.51
N CYS A 28 12.59 -12.19 -37.58
CA CYS A 28 12.24 -12.34 -36.19
C CYS A 28 10.73 -12.24 -35.98
N PRO A 29 10.13 -13.18 -35.22
CA PRO A 29 8.73 -13.07 -34.83
C PRO A 29 8.49 -11.83 -33.99
N ASP A 30 7.36 -11.16 -34.23
CA ASP A 30 6.85 -9.99 -33.49
C ASP A 30 7.88 -8.86 -33.28
N ASN A 31 8.88 -8.77 -34.16
CA ASN A 31 9.99 -7.82 -34.05
C ASN A 31 10.63 -7.81 -32.65
N CYS A 32 10.78 -9.00 -32.04
CA CYS A 32 11.31 -9.18 -30.69
C CYS A 32 10.54 -8.37 -29.62
N ASN A 33 9.22 -8.21 -29.78
CA ASN A 33 8.33 -7.40 -28.94
C ASN A 33 8.85 -5.97 -28.69
N TYR A 34 9.71 -5.46 -29.57
CA TYR A 34 10.42 -4.18 -29.40
C TYR A 34 11.31 -4.11 -28.14
N ASN A 35 11.55 -5.24 -27.48
CA ASN A 35 12.34 -5.40 -26.26
C ASN A 35 13.74 -5.97 -26.54
N GLY A 36 14.22 -5.84 -27.77
CA GLY A 36 15.50 -6.37 -28.22
C GLY A 36 15.77 -6.02 -29.66
N TRP A 37 16.79 -6.65 -30.24
CA TRP A 37 17.13 -6.50 -31.64
C TRP A 37 17.17 -7.87 -32.34
N CYS A 38 16.81 -7.88 -33.62
CA CYS A 38 16.78 -9.09 -34.43
C CYS A 38 18.18 -9.39 -35.00
N SER A 39 18.78 -10.52 -34.58
CA SER A 39 19.99 -11.06 -35.22
C SER A 39 19.57 -11.95 -36.38
N VAL A 40 19.67 -11.42 -37.59
CA VAL A 40 19.33 -12.12 -38.83
C VAL A 40 20.39 -13.18 -39.11
N GLU A 41 20.04 -14.45 -38.89
CA GLU A 41 20.91 -15.61 -39.04
C GLU A 41 20.23 -16.66 -39.94
N TYR A 42 21.02 -17.36 -40.76
CA TYR A 42 20.49 -18.43 -41.60
C TYR A 42 20.38 -19.75 -40.81
N PRO A 43 19.28 -20.51 -40.90
CA PRO A 43 18.05 -20.23 -41.67
C PRO A 43 16.98 -19.45 -40.88
N VAL A 44 17.15 -19.30 -39.56
CA VAL A 44 16.17 -18.65 -38.67
C VAL A 44 16.89 -17.57 -37.87
N SER A 45 16.41 -16.34 -37.97
CA SER A 45 16.88 -15.24 -37.14
C SER A 45 16.53 -15.45 -35.66
N ARG A 46 17.35 -14.91 -34.76
CA ARG A 46 17.11 -14.96 -33.31
C ARG A 46 16.97 -13.56 -32.73
N CYS A 47 16.11 -13.42 -31.72
CA CYS A 47 16.01 -12.21 -30.94
C CYS A 47 17.12 -12.15 -29.88
N VAL A 48 17.81 -11.01 -29.81
CA VAL A 48 18.74 -10.70 -28.73
C VAL A 48 18.07 -9.66 -27.84
N CYS A 49 17.67 -10.09 -26.65
CA CYS A 49 16.87 -9.28 -25.74
C CYS A 49 17.69 -8.21 -25.03
N ASN A 50 17.03 -7.08 -24.75
CA ASN A 50 17.56 -6.05 -23.87
C ASN A 50 17.70 -6.61 -22.44
N PRO A 51 18.53 -5.99 -21.58
CA PRO A 51 18.61 -6.35 -20.17
C PRO A 51 17.21 -6.41 -19.54
N THR A 52 17.01 -7.36 -18.63
CA THR A 52 15.74 -7.68 -17.96
C THR A 52 14.67 -8.37 -18.81
N TYR A 53 14.80 -8.41 -20.15
CA TYR A 53 13.86 -9.14 -21.01
C TYR A 53 14.39 -10.51 -21.43
N PHE A 54 13.49 -11.47 -21.60
CA PHE A 54 13.82 -12.84 -21.99
C PHE A 54 12.67 -13.53 -22.75
N GLY A 55 12.94 -14.75 -23.20
CA GLY A 55 12.04 -15.54 -24.06
C GLY A 55 12.47 -15.50 -25.53
N GLU A 56 11.83 -16.33 -26.36
CA GLU A 56 12.15 -16.45 -27.80
C GLU A 56 11.98 -15.12 -28.55
N THR A 57 11.03 -14.30 -28.10
CA THR A 57 10.65 -13.04 -28.75
C THR A 57 10.82 -11.86 -27.80
N CYS A 58 11.58 -12.01 -26.70
CA CYS A 58 11.74 -10.99 -25.66
C CYS A 58 10.40 -10.52 -25.04
N GLN A 59 9.44 -11.45 -24.93
CA GLN A 59 8.10 -11.19 -24.45
C GLN A 59 7.97 -11.15 -22.93
N TYR A 60 8.95 -11.70 -22.21
CA TYR A 60 8.93 -11.78 -20.76
C TYR A 60 9.93 -10.81 -20.17
N THR A 61 9.64 -10.33 -18.96
CA THR A 61 10.55 -9.50 -18.16
C THR A 61 10.85 -10.16 -16.82
N GLU A 62 12.11 -10.13 -16.41
CA GLU A 62 12.57 -10.66 -15.14
C GLU A 62 12.10 -9.77 -13.99
N CYS A 63 11.61 -10.39 -12.91
CA CYS A 63 11.33 -9.67 -11.67
C CYS A 63 12.60 -9.48 -10.85
N LEU A 64 12.70 -8.33 -10.19
CA LEU A 64 13.79 -8.04 -9.26
C LEU A 64 13.88 -9.12 -8.17
N ASN A 65 15.08 -9.67 -7.98
CA ASN A 65 15.38 -10.74 -7.02
C ASN A 65 14.40 -11.93 -7.05
N ASN A 66 13.76 -12.19 -8.19
CA ASN A 66 12.71 -13.21 -8.32
C ASN A 66 11.62 -13.10 -7.23
N CYS A 67 11.21 -11.86 -6.92
CA CYS A 67 10.23 -11.55 -5.86
C CYS A 67 10.57 -12.18 -4.50
N SER A 68 11.88 -12.29 -4.21
CA SER A 68 12.41 -12.91 -2.99
C SER A 68 11.74 -14.24 -2.68
N PHE A 69 11.58 -15.09 -3.70
CA PHE A 69 10.91 -16.39 -3.60
C PHE A 69 11.30 -17.15 -2.32
N PRO A 70 10.33 -17.63 -1.51
CA PRO A 70 8.91 -17.79 -1.82
C PRO A 70 8.01 -16.61 -1.40
N ASN A 71 8.58 -15.43 -1.11
CA ASN A 71 7.84 -14.30 -0.52
C ASN A 71 6.83 -13.64 -1.46
N GLY A 72 6.99 -13.80 -2.76
CA GLY A 72 6.10 -13.26 -3.79
C GLY A 72 6.04 -14.11 -5.03
N VAL A 73 5.11 -13.76 -5.93
CA VAL A 73 4.97 -14.37 -7.26
C VAL A 73 5.23 -13.30 -8.31
N CYS A 74 6.12 -13.60 -9.24
CA CYS A 74 6.45 -12.72 -10.36
C CYS A 74 5.38 -12.77 -11.46
N ASP A 75 4.97 -11.60 -11.94
CA ASP A 75 4.18 -11.45 -13.16
C ASP A 75 5.13 -11.17 -14.34
N TYR A 76 5.54 -12.21 -15.08
CA TYR A 76 6.54 -12.08 -16.16
C TYR A 76 6.09 -11.21 -17.35
N ALA A 77 4.81 -10.81 -17.43
CA ALA A 77 4.33 -9.89 -18.45
C ALA A 77 4.62 -8.42 -18.10
N THR A 78 4.65 -8.08 -16.80
CA THR A 78 4.86 -6.70 -16.32
C THR A 78 6.16 -6.51 -15.54
N GLY A 79 6.72 -7.58 -14.98
CA GLY A 79 7.89 -7.55 -14.11
C GLY A 79 7.55 -7.20 -12.66
N GLU A 80 6.26 -7.15 -12.32
CA GLU A 80 5.79 -6.77 -10.99
C GLU A 80 5.65 -7.99 -10.08
N CYS A 81 5.99 -7.79 -8.80
CA CYS A 81 5.87 -8.82 -7.77
C CYS A 81 4.56 -8.71 -7.00
N LYS A 82 3.80 -9.81 -6.98
CA LYS A 82 2.64 -9.97 -6.11
C LYS A 82 3.07 -10.63 -4.80
N CYS A 83 3.28 -9.82 -3.77
CA CYS A 83 3.78 -10.30 -2.47
C CYS A 83 2.73 -11.12 -1.70
N GLN A 84 3.21 -12.13 -0.98
CA GLN A 84 2.40 -13.05 -0.21
C GLN A 84 2.27 -12.63 1.26
N ARG A 85 1.19 -13.08 1.90
CA ARG A 85 1.00 -12.97 3.35
C ARG A 85 1.85 -14.01 4.07
N LEU A 86 2.40 -13.64 5.22
CA LEU A 86 3.11 -14.56 6.09
C LEU A 86 2.10 -15.35 6.93
N TYR A 87 2.20 -16.67 6.95
CA TYR A 87 1.34 -17.54 7.75
C TYR A 87 2.04 -18.04 9.01
N SER A 88 1.26 -18.41 10.03
CA SER A 88 1.80 -18.95 11.28
C SER A 88 2.47 -20.30 11.04
N PRO A 89 3.68 -20.55 11.58
CA PRO A 89 4.36 -21.84 11.46
C PRO A 89 3.62 -22.97 12.20
N TYR A 90 2.75 -22.64 13.15
CA TYR A 90 1.95 -23.61 13.89
C TYR A 90 0.57 -23.87 13.25
N ASN A 91 0.09 -22.94 12.41
CA ASN A 91 -1.19 -23.06 11.72
C ASN A 91 -1.21 -22.21 10.44
N ASN A 92 -1.08 -22.88 9.29
CA ASN A 92 -1.04 -22.23 7.98
C ASN A 92 -2.39 -21.66 7.50
N THR A 93 -3.48 -21.82 8.25
CA THR A 93 -4.74 -21.13 7.97
C THR A 93 -4.81 -19.75 8.61
N ARG A 94 -3.86 -19.42 9.50
CA ARG A 94 -3.80 -18.14 10.21
C ARG A 94 -2.64 -17.32 9.70
N VAL A 95 -2.93 -16.08 9.31
CA VAL A 95 -1.89 -15.08 9.02
C VAL A 95 -1.10 -14.81 10.30
N PHE A 96 0.21 -14.68 10.17
CA PHE A 96 1.05 -14.24 11.27
C PHE A 96 0.66 -12.82 11.64
N ARG A 97 0.16 -12.64 12.87
CA ARG A 97 -0.23 -11.35 13.41
C ARG A 97 0.79 -10.95 14.45
N THR A 98 1.32 -9.74 14.34
CA THR A 98 2.26 -9.20 15.33
C THR A 98 1.57 -8.91 16.65
N ASP A 99 2.34 -8.66 17.71
CA ASP A 99 1.81 -8.27 19.02
C ASP A 99 0.95 -6.98 18.97
N TRP A 100 1.08 -6.19 17.90
CA TRP A 100 0.32 -4.97 17.65
C TRP A 100 -0.99 -5.21 16.87
N GLY A 101 -1.32 -6.46 16.58
CA GLY A 101 -2.54 -6.82 15.86
C GLY A 101 -2.47 -6.64 14.34
N VAL A 102 -1.28 -6.37 13.78
CA VAL A 102 -1.07 -6.14 12.34
C VAL A 102 -0.75 -7.45 11.64
N GLU A 103 -1.40 -7.69 10.49
CA GLU A 103 -1.14 -8.85 9.64
C GLU A 103 0.18 -8.68 8.89
N ALA A 104 1.08 -9.65 9.01
CA ALA A 104 2.39 -9.59 8.36
C ALA A 104 2.28 -10.02 6.89
N THR A 105 2.64 -9.10 6.00
CA THR A 105 2.66 -9.29 4.54
C THR A 105 4.02 -8.85 4.03
N TRP A 106 4.62 -9.59 3.10
CA TRP A 106 5.86 -9.16 2.48
C TRP A 106 5.63 -7.88 1.67
N GLU A 107 6.58 -6.97 1.72
CA GLU A 107 6.51 -5.65 1.13
C GLU A 107 7.80 -5.33 0.34
N GLY A 108 7.73 -4.30 -0.49
CA GLY A 108 8.79 -3.88 -1.41
C GLY A 108 8.50 -4.25 -2.86
N GLU A 109 9.34 -3.76 -3.77
CA GLU A 109 9.25 -4.07 -5.21
C GLU A 109 9.50 -5.55 -5.50
N ASP A 110 10.26 -6.21 -4.63
CA ASP A 110 10.68 -7.61 -4.73
C ASP A 110 10.28 -8.46 -3.51
N CYS A 111 9.37 -7.98 -2.66
CA CYS A 111 8.89 -8.71 -1.47
C CYS A 111 10.01 -9.06 -0.46
N SER A 112 11.04 -8.23 -0.34
CA SER A 112 12.22 -8.50 0.48
C SER A 112 12.09 -8.18 1.97
N TRP A 113 11.05 -7.45 2.41
CA TRP A 113 10.98 -7.01 3.82
C TRP A 113 9.57 -7.00 4.39
N LEU A 114 9.47 -6.84 5.71
CA LEU A 114 8.23 -6.86 6.50
C LEU A 114 8.19 -5.63 7.42
N THR A 115 7.08 -4.88 7.42
CA THR A 115 6.85 -3.76 8.38
C THR A 115 6.64 -4.23 9.82
N ALA A 116 6.34 -5.51 10.02
CA ALA A 116 6.07 -6.13 11.31
C ALA A 116 7.13 -5.86 12.39
N TYR A 117 8.37 -5.56 12.00
CA TYR A 117 9.50 -5.35 12.92
C TYR A 117 9.94 -3.88 13.06
N SER A 118 9.38 -2.96 12.24
CA SER A 118 9.77 -1.54 12.23
C SER A 118 8.75 -0.61 12.88
N ALA A 119 7.58 -1.12 13.29
CA ALA A 119 6.58 -0.32 13.98
C ALA A 119 7.03 0.05 15.41
N ALA A 120 7.66 1.22 15.55
CA ALA A 120 7.75 1.89 16.83
C ALA A 120 6.31 2.13 17.35
N PRO A 121 6.03 1.91 18.65
CA PRO A 121 4.72 2.25 19.19
C PRO A 121 4.46 3.72 18.87
N ALA A 122 3.34 4.01 18.20
CA ALA A 122 2.88 5.37 18.02
C ALA A 122 2.80 5.98 19.41
N SER A 123 3.80 6.80 19.74
CA SER A 123 3.89 7.55 20.98
C SER A 123 2.55 8.23 21.15
N ARG A 124 1.75 7.77 22.11
CA ARG A 124 0.58 8.50 22.57
C ARG A 124 1.14 9.81 23.07
N ARG A 125 1.14 10.84 22.22
CA ARG A 125 1.46 12.21 22.65
C ARG A 125 0.60 12.45 23.89
N PRO A 126 1.20 12.71 25.07
CA PRO A 126 0.38 13.05 26.21
C PRO A 126 -0.32 14.35 25.85
N ALA A 127 -1.65 14.29 25.68
CA ALA A 127 -2.51 15.44 25.42
C ALA A 127 -2.46 16.52 26.52
N ARG A 128 -1.61 16.33 27.55
CA ARG A 128 -1.49 17.19 28.72
C ARG A 128 -0.38 18.24 28.64
N LEU A 129 0.51 18.21 27.65
CA LEU A 129 1.58 19.21 27.58
C LEU A 129 1.14 20.55 26.95
N GLY A 130 0.05 20.55 26.17
CA GLY A 130 -0.50 21.76 25.55
C GLY A 130 -1.30 22.68 26.48
N LEU A 131 -1.70 22.21 27.68
CA LEU A 131 -2.55 22.97 28.59
C LEU A 131 -1.79 23.80 29.64
N LEU A 132 -0.49 23.52 29.87
CA LEU A 132 0.27 24.20 30.92
C LEU A 132 0.73 25.62 30.53
N LEU A 133 0.79 25.94 29.24
CA LEU A 133 1.23 27.26 28.74
C LEU A 133 0.06 28.20 28.38
N ALA A 134 -1.14 27.67 28.17
CA ALA A 134 -2.30 28.47 27.79
C ALA A 134 -2.92 29.20 28.99
N TRP A 135 -2.89 28.58 30.17
CA TRP A 135 -3.48 29.13 31.40
C TRP A 135 -2.82 30.42 31.91
N PRO A 136 -1.49 30.56 31.98
CA PRO A 136 -0.87 31.81 32.41
C PRO A 136 -1.12 32.96 31.41
N LEU A 137 -1.16 32.67 30.10
CA LEU A 137 -1.49 33.66 29.07
C LEU A 137 -2.95 34.11 29.15
N PHE A 138 -3.88 33.16 29.39
CA PHE A 138 -5.29 33.47 29.58
C PHE A 138 -5.52 34.34 30.83
N MET A 139 -4.87 34.02 31.95
CA MET A 139 -4.98 34.81 33.18
C MET A 139 -4.37 36.22 33.02
N ALA A 140 -3.26 36.35 32.30
CA ALA A 140 -2.68 37.65 31.98
C ALA A 140 -3.63 38.50 31.12
N ALA A 141 -4.30 37.89 30.12
CA ALA A 141 -5.29 38.58 29.29
C ALA A 141 -6.51 39.05 30.12
N VAL A 142 -7.01 38.23 31.04
CA VAL A 142 -8.13 38.58 31.93
C VAL A 142 -7.77 39.75 32.86
N LEU A 143 -6.54 39.77 33.41
CA LEU A 143 -6.05 40.87 34.24
C LEU A 143 -5.85 42.18 33.46
N LEU A 144 -5.40 42.09 32.20
CA LEU A 144 -5.29 43.25 31.33
C LEU A 144 -6.68 43.79 30.94
N LEU A 145 -7.62 42.92 30.60
CA LEU A 145 -9.01 43.29 30.28
C LEU A 145 -9.75 43.94 31.47
N SER A 146 -9.54 43.44 32.70
CA SER A 146 -10.16 44.02 33.88
C SER A 146 -9.55 45.38 34.27
N ALA A 147 -8.29 45.63 33.93
CA ALA A 147 -7.66 46.94 34.09
C ALA A 147 -8.19 48.00 33.10
N PHE A 148 -8.62 47.59 31.90
CA PHE A 148 -9.19 48.51 30.89
C PHE A 148 -10.69 48.78 31.07
N LEU A 149 -11.45 47.89 31.70
CA LEU A 149 -12.89 48.05 31.97
C LEU A 149 -13.18 48.55 33.40
N GLY A 150 -12.29 49.36 33.95
CA GLY A 150 -12.52 50.10 35.19
C GLY A 150 -13.46 51.29 34.99
N LYS A 151 -14.75 51.05 34.68
CA LYS A 151 -15.91 51.86 35.13
C LYS A 151 -17.23 51.31 34.57
N ALA A 152 -18.22 51.27 35.47
CA ALA A 152 -19.65 50.96 35.30
C ALA A 152 -20.04 49.47 35.24
N ALA A 153 -20.23 48.87 36.42
CA ALA A 153 -21.12 47.73 36.59
C ALA A 153 -22.57 48.22 36.69
N PRO A 154 -23.53 47.71 35.90
CA PRO A 154 -24.92 47.68 36.32
C PRO A 154 -25.15 46.44 37.19
N HIS A 155 -25.71 46.65 38.38
CA HIS A 155 -26.23 45.56 39.21
C HIS A 155 -27.39 44.88 38.46
N TYR A 156 -27.28 43.58 38.20
CA TYR A 156 -28.43 42.74 37.92
C TYR A 156 -28.62 41.78 39.11
N GLU A 157 -29.74 41.91 39.80
CA GLU A 157 -30.19 40.94 40.80
C GLU A 157 -30.68 39.68 40.07
N LEU A 158 -30.20 38.52 40.49
CA LEU A 158 -30.74 37.22 40.06
C LEU A 158 -32.02 36.92 40.85
N PRO A 159 -33.08 36.38 40.21
CA PRO A 159 -34.27 35.96 40.93
C PRO A 159 -33.98 34.70 41.79
N PRO A 160 -34.73 34.49 42.88
CA PRO A 160 -34.52 33.35 43.78
C PRO A 160 -34.90 32.03 43.10
N VAL A 161 -34.01 31.05 43.18
CA VAL A 161 -34.25 29.66 42.75
C VAL A 161 -35.04 28.94 43.84
N SER A 162 -36.21 28.39 43.49
CA SER A 162 -37.06 27.65 44.41
C SER A 162 -36.46 26.26 44.75
N PRO A 163 -36.64 25.75 45.98
CA PRO A 163 -36.04 24.49 46.44
C PRO A 163 -36.56 23.22 45.74
N GLU A 164 -37.66 23.30 44.97
CA GLU A 164 -38.18 22.14 44.22
C GLU A 164 -37.29 21.75 43.02
N LEU A 165 -36.65 22.72 42.36
CA LEU A 165 -35.82 22.46 41.19
C LEU A 165 -34.50 21.74 41.53
N VAL A 166 -34.01 21.92 42.77
CA VAL A 166 -32.80 21.25 43.26
C VAL A 166 -33.07 19.77 43.57
N ARG A 167 -34.32 19.42 43.95
CA ARG A 167 -34.69 18.06 44.35
C ARG A 167 -34.83 17.11 43.16
N GLU A 168 -35.27 17.60 42.00
CA GLU A 168 -35.35 16.80 40.77
C GLU A 168 -33.96 16.49 40.17
N ALA A 169 -32.99 17.40 40.32
CA ALA A 169 -31.63 17.20 39.79
C ALA A 169 -30.83 16.12 40.55
N MET A 170 -31.16 15.84 41.82
CA MET A 170 -30.49 14.81 42.62
C MET A 170 -31.04 13.39 42.36
N LEU A 171 -32.32 13.24 42.02
CA LEU A 171 -32.96 11.93 41.75
C LEU A 171 -32.56 11.31 40.41
N ALA A 172 -32.07 12.10 39.45
CA ALA A 172 -31.63 11.58 38.15
C ALA A 172 -30.24 10.89 38.20
N ARG A 173 -29.53 10.91 39.33
CA ARG A 173 -28.15 10.40 39.45
C ARG A 173 -28.04 8.97 39.99
N GLU A 174 -29.13 8.34 40.40
CA GLU A 174 -29.11 7.01 41.05
C GLU A 174 -29.51 5.82 40.16
N LEU A 175 -29.77 6.01 38.86
CA LEU A 175 -30.19 4.92 37.95
C LEU A 175 -29.14 4.46 36.92
N ARG A 176 -27.84 4.79 37.08
CA ARG A 176 -26.80 4.33 36.14
C ARG A 176 -25.60 3.63 36.77
N ILE A 177 -25.77 3.09 37.98
CA ILE A 177 -24.78 2.27 38.66
C ILE A 177 -25.37 0.87 38.87
N HIS A 178 -25.59 0.08 37.81
CA HIS A 178 -25.67 -1.38 37.90
C HIS A 178 -25.63 -1.98 36.49
N SER A 179 -24.43 -2.31 36.01
CA SER A 179 -24.11 -3.57 35.32
C SER A 179 -22.69 -3.53 34.77
N VAL A 180 -21.75 -4.08 35.54
CA VAL A 180 -20.47 -4.59 35.04
C VAL A 180 -20.41 -6.09 35.34
N GLY A 181 -20.37 -6.88 34.26
CA GLY A 181 -19.77 -8.22 34.13
C GLY A 181 -20.54 -9.42 34.71
N PRO A 182 -20.02 -10.65 34.52
CA PRO A 182 -19.61 -11.34 33.28
C PRO A 182 -20.36 -12.69 33.13
N GLY A 183 -20.37 -13.33 31.95
CA GLY A 183 -21.07 -14.61 31.74
C GLY A 183 -20.36 -15.51 30.72
N ASP A 184 -19.84 -16.63 31.23
CA ASP A 184 -19.28 -17.79 30.52
C ASP A 184 -20.38 -18.78 30.10
N HIS A 185 -20.02 -19.72 29.20
CA HIS A 185 -20.61 -21.02 28.88
C HIS A 185 -21.52 -21.20 27.62
N THR A 186 -20.92 -21.97 26.68
CA THR A 186 -21.40 -23.21 26.03
C THR A 186 -22.64 -23.26 25.10
N GLU A 187 -22.38 -23.90 23.95
CA GLU A 187 -23.20 -24.93 23.27
C GLU A 187 -24.41 -24.49 22.42
N LYS A 188 -24.23 -24.61 21.09
CA LYS A 188 -25.15 -25.34 20.21
C LYS A 188 -24.45 -25.81 18.94
#